data_AF-A0A381TL71-F1
#
_entry.id   AF-A0A381TL71-F1
#
_cell.length_a   1.000
_cell.length_b   1.000
_cell.length_c   1.000
_cell.angle_alpha   90.00
_cell.angle_beta   90.00
_cell.angle_gamma   90.00
#
_symmetry.space_group_name_H-M   'P 1'
#
loop_
_entity.id
_entity.type
_entity.pdbx_description
1 polymer ?
#
loop_
_entity_poly.entity_id
_entity_poly.type
_entity_poly.pdbx_seq_one_letter_code
_entity_poly.pdbx_strand_id
1 'polypeptide(L)' 'MAWVDVPGSNSIWQYENSATASNTYADAPGTYSGGIRTYTTPGTGQVNKIYARCRKKGTTVERGELSKDFFDATHVGF' A
#
# COMPACT_ATOMS: atom_id res chain seq x y z
N MET A 1 -2.14 -3.24 -14.77
CA MET A 1 -3.09 -3.45 -13.66
C MET A 1 -3.13 -4.92 -13.29
N ALA A 2 -2.33 -5.32 -12.32
CA ALA A 2 -2.39 -6.64 -11.69
C ALA A 2 -2.54 -6.46 -10.18
N TRP A 3 -3.33 -7.33 -9.56
CA TRP A 3 -3.44 -7.42 -8.11
C TRP A 3 -2.39 -8.42 -7.60
N VAL A 4 -1.47 -7.93 -6.80
CA VAL A 4 -0.33 -8.68 -6.26
C VAL A 4 -0.55 -8.88 -4.77
N ASP A 5 -0.21 -10.07 -4.26
CA ASP A 5 -0.34 -10.33 -2.82
C ASP A 5 0.55 -9.38 -2.02
N VAL A 6 0.01 -8.82 -0.94
CA VAL A 6 0.77 -8.03 0.02
C VAL A 6 1.62 -9.01 0.85
N PRO A 7 2.97 -8.92 0.81
CA PRO A 7 3.85 -9.71 1.66
C PRO A 7 3.49 -9.58 3.13
N GLY A 8 3.66 -10.66 3.91
CA GLY A 8 3.34 -10.68 5.34
C GLY A 8 1.84 -10.61 5.68
N SER A 9 0.94 -10.45 4.72
CA SER A 9 -0.51 -10.42 4.97
C SER A 9 -1.18 -11.80 5.11
N ASN A 10 -0.41 -12.90 5.10
CA ASN A 10 -0.92 -14.27 5.03
C ASN A 10 -1.92 -14.49 3.86
N SER A 11 -1.63 -13.91 2.69
CA SER A 11 -2.50 -13.94 1.50
C SER A 11 -3.91 -13.34 1.70
N ILE A 12 -4.11 -12.52 2.74
CA ILE A 12 -5.40 -11.86 2.99
C ILE A 12 -5.56 -10.64 2.08
N TRP A 13 -4.48 -9.89 1.86
CA TRP A 13 -4.50 -8.60 1.16
C TRP A 13 -3.80 -8.67 -0.19
N GLN A 14 -4.34 -7.93 -1.15
CA GLN A 14 -3.70 -7.67 -2.44
C GLN A 14 -3.64 -6.17 -2.70
N TYR A 15 -2.59 -5.72 -3.38
CA TYR A 15 -2.45 -4.34 -3.85
C TYR A 15 -2.40 -4.28 -5.38
N GLU A 16 -2.83 -3.17 -5.96
CA GLU A 16 -2.79 -2.96 -7.40
C GLU A 16 -1.45 -2.34 -7.83
N ASN A 17 -0.67 -3.05 -8.65
CA ASN A 17 0.71 -2.68 -8.97
C ASN A 17 0.88 -1.52 -9.95
N SER A 18 -0.21 -0.91 -10.42
CA SER A 18 -0.20 0.32 -11.22
C SER A 18 -0.97 1.46 -10.56
N ALA A 19 -1.30 1.34 -9.27
CA ALA A 19 -2.00 2.37 -8.54
C ALA A 19 -1.19 3.67 -8.46
N THR A 20 -1.89 4.79 -8.62
CA THR A 20 -1.37 6.16 -8.55
C THR A 20 -2.19 6.99 -7.56
N ALA A 21 -1.85 8.27 -7.40
CA ALA A 21 -2.63 9.20 -6.60
C ALA A 21 -4.13 9.26 -6.99
N SER A 22 -4.46 9.03 -8.26
CA SER A 22 -5.86 9.00 -8.75
C SER A 22 -6.70 7.87 -8.15
N ASN A 23 -6.06 6.84 -7.58
CA ASN A 23 -6.73 5.67 -7.01
C ASN A 23 -6.92 5.76 -5.48
N THR A 24 -6.40 6.82 -4.85
CA THR A 24 -6.44 7.04 -3.41
C THR A 24 -6.71 8.52 -3.16
N TYR A 25 -5.88 9.21 -2.39
CA TYR A 25 -5.92 10.64 -2.17
C TYR A 25 -5.06 11.37 -3.22
N ALA A 26 -5.66 12.31 -3.96
CA ALA A 26 -4.97 13.06 -5.01
C ALA A 26 -3.88 14.00 -4.48
N ASP A 27 -4.05 14.48 -3.25
CA ASP A 27 -3.20 15.41 -2.52
C ASP A 27 -2.24 14.71 -1.54
N ALA A 28 -2.23 13.37 -1.52
CA ALA A 28 -1.30 12.61 -0.71
C ALA A 28 0.16 12.96 -1.08
N PRO A 29 1.00 13.38 -0.11
CA PRO A 29 2.40 13.65 -0.39
C PRO A 29 3.13 12.35 -0.73
N GLY A 30 4.11 12.46 -1.63
CA GLY A 30 4.97 11.36 -2.03
C GLY A 30 4.97 11.08 -3.54
N THR A 31 5.73 10.07 -3.92
CA THR A 31 5.81 9.58 -5.30
C THR A 31 5.29 8.16 -5.39
N TYR A 32 4.67 7.82 -6.52
CA TYR A 32 4.09 6.51 -6.76
C TYR A 32 4.95 5.74 -7.75
N SER A 33 5.31 4.51 -7.40
CA SER A 33 5.97 3.57 -8.31
C SER A 33 5.53 2.15 -7.98
N GLY A 34 5.09 1.40 -9.00
CA GLY A 34 4.63 0.02 -8.82
C GLY A 34 3.45 -0.13 -7.85
N GLY A 35 2.57 0.86 -7.73
CA GLY A 35 1.46 0.86 -6.76
C GLY A 35 1.88 1.19 -5.32
N ILE A 36 3.14 1.59 -5.11
CA ILE A 36 3.67 1.99 -3.80
C ILE A 36 3.85 3.50 -3.75
N ARG A 37 3.24 4.15 -2.76
CA ARG A 37 3.53 5.54 -2.41
C ARG A 37 4.71 5.60 -1.45
N THR A 38 5.73 6.38 -1.79
CA THR A 38 6.88 6.67 -0.92
C THR A 38 6.86 8.14 -0.55
N TYR A 39 6.92 8.45 0.74
CA TYR A 39 6.96 9.83 1.23
C TYR A 39 7.84 9.96 2.47
N THR A 40 8.33 11.16 2.72
CA THR A 40 9.08 11.48 3.93
C THR A 40 8.16 12.19 4.91
N THR A 41 8.03 11.68 6.13
CA THR A 41 7.22 12.31 7.17
C THR A 41 7.81 13.67 7.54
N PRO A 42 7.02 14.75 7.43
CA PRO A 42 7.47 16.08 7.82
C PRO A 42 7.91 16.10 9.28
N GLY A 43 9.04 16.76 9.56
CA GLY A 43 9.56 16.92 10.92
C GLY A 43 10.35 15.74 11.49
N THR A 44 10.18 14.51 10.97
CA THR A 44 10.94 13.35 11.45
C THR A 44 11.99 12.85 10.45
N GLY A 45 11.83 13.16 9.15
CA GLY A 45 12.72 12.65 8.11
C GLY A 45 12.54 11.15 7.81
N GLN A 46 11.58 10.50 8.47
CA GLN A 46 11.29 9.08 8.26
C GLN A 46 10.68 8.86 6.88
N VAL A 47 11.30 8.00 6.08
CA VAL A 47 10.73 7.54 4.80
C VAL A 47 9.73 6.43 5.07
N ASN A 48 8.48 6.63 4.65
CA ASN A 48 7.39 5.68 4.76
C ASN A 48 6.94 5.19 3.38
N LYS A 49 6.57 3.92 3.32
CA LYS A 49 6.05 3.26 2.11
C LYS A 49 4.66 2.72 2.36
N ILE A 50 3.77 2.94 1.40
CA ILE A 50 2.35 2.61 1.50
C ILE A 50 1.92 1.86 0.23
N TYR A 51 1.18 0.77 0.37
CA TYR A 51 0.41 0.18 -0.71
C TYR A 51 -0.78 1.11 -1.03
N ALA A 52 -0.77 1.72 -2.21
CA ALA A 52 -1.67 2.82 -2.56
C ALA A 52 -3.14 2.41 -2.74
N ARG A 53 -3.39 1.16 -3.12
CA ARG A 53 -4.73 0.64 -3.40
C ARG A 53 -4.78 -0.83 -3.06
N CYS A 54 -5.55 -1.18 -2.04
CA CYS A 54 -5.65 -2.54 -1.52
C CYS A 54 -7.09 -3.07 -1.57
N ARG A 55 -7.20 -4.40 -1.63
CA ARG A 55 -8.45 -5.16 -1.48
C ARG A 55 -8.18 -6.48 -0.77
N LYS A 56 -9.23 -7.10 -0.22
CA LYS A 56 -9.12 -8.48 0.27
C LYS A 56 -9.05 -9.44 -0.93
N LYS A 57 -8.22 -10.47 -0.83
CA LYS A 57 -8.11 -11.51 -1.86
C LYS A 57 -9.47 -12.18 -2.08
N GLY A 58 -9.81 -12.44 -3.34
CA GLY A 58 -11.12 -12.98 -3.73
C GLY A 58 -12.27 -11.97 -3.74
N THR A 59 -12.00 -10.68 -3.48
CA THR A 59 -13.02 -9.63 -3.51
C THR A 59 -12.70 -8.59 -4.57
N THR A 60 -13.71 -7.84 -4.99
CA THR A 60 -13.57 -6.68 -5.90
C THR A 60 -13.65 -5.35 -5.16
N VAL A 61 -13.94 -5.38 -3.87
CA VAL A 61 -14.17 -4.17 -3.07
C VAL A 61 -12.83 -3.64 -2.55
N GLU A 62 -12.53 -2.41 -2.92
CA GLU A 62 -11.36 -1.67 -2.45
C GLU A 62 -11.50 -1.28 -0.98
N ARG A 63 -10.38 -1.30 -0.26
CA ARG A 63 -10.30 -1.06 1.20
C ARG A 63 -9.29 0.03 1.56
N GLY A 64 -8.83 0.80 0.58
CA GLY A 64 -7.91 1.91 0.78
C GLY A 64 -6.45 1.48 0.82
N GLU A 65 -5.66 2.18 1.63
CA GLU A 65 -4.21 2.05 1.72
C GLU A 65 -3.78 1.13 2.87
N LEU A 66 -2.62 0.46 2.72
CA LEU A 66 -1.98 -0.30 3.80
C LEU A 66 -0.51 0.08 3.93
N SER A 67 0.02 0.11 5.16
CA SER A 67 1.44 0.38 5.40
C SER A 67 2.32 -0.76 4.85
N LYS A 68 3.16 -0.45 3.86
CA LYS A 68 4.11 -1.43 3.34
C LYS A 68 5.15 -1.79 4.38
N ASP A 69 5.68 -0.78 5.08
CA ASP A 69 6.74 -1.02 6.07
C ASP A 69 6.24 -1.91 7.22
N PHE A 70 4.95 -1.84 7.61
CA PHE A 70 4.38 -2.73 8.61
C PHE A 70 4.24 -4.18 8.12
N PHE A 71 3.59 -4.39 6.96
CA PHE A 71 3.30 -5.72 6.45
C PHE A 71 4.56 -6.46 5.97
N ASP A 72 5.50 -5.76 5.34
CA ASP A 72 6.73 -6.37 4.85
C ASP A 72 7.72 -6.72 5.96
N ALA A 73 7.66 -6.03 7.11
CA ALA A 73 8.48 -6.34 8.28
C ALA A 73 8.07 -7.66 8.98
N THR A 74 7.31 -8.54 8.32
CA THR A 74 6.81 -9.82 8.87
C THR A 74 6.03 -9.66 10.17
N HIS A 75 5.04 -8.75 10.20
CA HIS A 75 4.05 -8.78 11.27
C HIS A 75 3.01 -9.85 10.96
N VAL A 76 3.22 -11.03 11.54
CA VAL A 76 2.14 -12.00 11.79
C VAL A 76 1.00 -11.23 12.46
N GLY A 77 -0.17 -11.22 11.83
CA GLY A 77 -1.32 -10.43 12.26
C GLY A 77 -1.62 -10.60 13.76
N PHE A 78 -2.23 -9.54 14.32
CA PHE A 78 -2.78 -9.49 15.67
C PHE A 78 -3.53 -10.78 16.04
#